data_AF-A0A2S5X1C2-F1
#
_entry.id   AF-A0A2S5X1C2-F1
#
_cell.length_a   1.000
_cell.length_b   1.000
_cell.length_c   1.000
_cell.angle_alpha   90.00
_cell.angle_beta   90.00
_cell.angle_gamma   90.00
#
_symmetry.space_group_name_H-M   'P 1'
#
loop_
_entity.id
_entity.type
_entity.pdbx_description
1 polymer ?
#
loop_
_entity_poly.entity_id
_entity_poly.type
_entity_poly.pdbx_seq_one_letter_code
_entity_poly.pdbx_strand_id
1 'polypeptide(L)'
;MPLLTILIGAALVVTGAVAYFVSDTGSLTALIPAAVGVLLVIAGLIARNPKLRKHAIHGALAVALLGALGSLMNVAKLGDLIAGTAERPGAIISSTIMLVLLVALITAGVRSFIAARRDRQAPAVTQN
;
A
#
# COMPACT_ATOMS: atom_id res chain seq x y z
N MET A 1 12.41 1.41 -1.98
CA MET A 1 12.13 0.34 -2.96
C MET A 1 11.16 0.85 -4.04
N PRO A 2 11.62 1.65 -5.03
CA PRO A 2 10.72 2.35 -5.94
C PRO A 2 9.83 1.42 -6.79
N LEU A 3 10.39 0.34 -7.33
CA LEU A 3 9.64 -0.61 -8.16
C LEU A 3 8.51 -1.28 -7.38
N LEU A 4 8.79 -1.76 -6.17
CA LEU A 4 7.77 -2.39 -5.31
C LEU A 4 6.63 -1.42 -4.99
N THR A 5 6.94 -0.15 -4.68
CA THR A 5 5.93 0.89 -4.44
C THR A 5 5.03 1.09 -5.67
N ILE A 6 5.61 1.11 -6.88
CA ILE A 6 4.84 1.23 -8.13
C ILE A 6 3.95 0.00 -8.35
N LEU A 7 4.50 -1.21 -8.18
CA LEU A 7 3.74 -2.46 -8.40
C LEU A 7 2.56 -2.59 -7.43
N ILE A 8 2.78 -2.31 -6.14
CA ILE A 8 1.72 -2.31 -5.13
C ILE A 8 0.69 -1.22 -5.43
N GLY A 9 1.14 -0.02 -5.79
CA GLY A 9 0.25 1.06 -6.19
C GLY A 9 -0.62 0.68 -7.39
N ALA A 10 -0.03 0.11 -8.43
CA ALA A 10 -0.74 -0.34 -9.63
C ALA A 10 -1.76 -1.46 -9.31
N ALA A 11 -1.38 -2.42 -8.46
CA ALA A 11 -2.30 -3.46 -8.00
C ALA A 11 -3.52 -2.86 -7.29
N LEU A 12 -3.33 -1.86 -6.43
CA LEU A 12 -4.42 -1.17 -5.75
C LEU A 12 -5.31 -0.36 -6.70
N VAL A 13 -4.73 0.27 -7.73
CA VAL A 13 -5.50 0.92 -8.82
C VAL A 13 -6.42 -0.08 -9.49
N VAL A 14 -5.89 -1.25 -9.86
CA VAL A 14 -6.68 -2.32 -10.48
C VAL A 14 -7.76 -2.81 -9.50
N THR A 15 -7.41 -3.07 -8.23
CA THR A 15 -8.38 -3.51 -7.21
C THR A 15 -9.54 -2.54 -7.06
N GLY A 16 -9.27 -1.24 -6.93
CA GLY A 16 -10.34 -0.23 -6.77
C GLY A 16 -11.17 -0.04 -8.04
N ALA A 17 -10.54 -0.08 -9.22
CA ALA A 17 -11.27 -0.02 -10.49
C ALA A 17 -12.21 -1.22 -10.67
N VAL A 18 -11.70 -2.44 -10.45
CA VAL A 18 -12.50 -3.67 -10.51
C VAL A 18 -13.63 -3.62 -9.47
N ALA A 19 -13.34 -3.24 -8.24
CA ALA A 19 -14.35 -3.14 -7.19
C ALA A 19 -15.47 -2.14 -7.55
N TYR A 20 -15.14 -1.02 -8.19
CA TYR A 20 -16.12 -0.05 -8.65
C TYR A 20 -17.02 -0.59 -9.77
N PHE A 21 -16.43 -1.19 -10.81
CA PHE A 21 -17.19 -1.69 -11.97
C PHE A 21 -18.00 -2.96 -11.68
N VAL A 22 -17.58 -3.77 -10.72
CA VAL A 22 -18.31 -4.99 -10.30
C VAL A 22 -19.38 -4.68 -9.25
N SER A 23 -19.32 -3.52 -8.59
CA SER A 23 -20.33 -3.16 -7.59
C SER A 23 -21.63 -2.71 -8.25
N ASP A 24 -22.71 -3.48 -8.04
CA ASP A 24 -24.07 -3.17 -8.55
C ASP A 24 -24.63 -1.81 -8.08
N THR A 25 -24.05 -1.24 -7.02
CA THR A 25 -24.49 0.03 -6.42
C THR A 25 -23.68 1.24 -6.86
N GLY A 26 -22.63 1.08 -7.68
CA GLY A 26 -21.76 2.18 -8.09
C GLY A 26 -21.09 2.93 -6.92
N SER A 27 -20.71 2.20 -5.88
CA SER A 27 -20.23 2.80 -4.64
C SER A 27 -18.90 3.53 -4.84
N LEU A 28 -18.91 4.87 -4.76
CA LEU A 28 -17.69 5.69 -4.87
C LEU A 28 -16.63 5.33 -3.82
N THR A 29 -17.01 4.78 -2.67
CA THR A 29 -16.05 4.34 -1.65
C THR A 29 -15.24 3.11 -2.10
N ALA A 30 -15.69 2.35 -3.10
CA ALA A 30 -14.92 1.26 -3.71
C ALA A 30 -13.68 1.76 -4.47
N LEU A 31 -13.60 3.06 -4.78
CA LEU A 31 -12.42 3.69 -5.43
C LEU A 31 -11.33 4.08 -4.43
N ILE A 32 -11.54 3.95 -3.11
CA ILE A 32 -10.52 4.29 -2.10
C ILE A 32 -9.19 3.54 -2.35
N PRO A 33 -9.18 2.21 -2.60
CA PRO A 33 -7.94 1.51 -2.96
C PRO A 33 -7.27 2.12 -4.19
N ALA A 34 -8.03 2.51 -5.21
CA ALA A 34 -7.45 3.10 -6.41
C ALA A 34 -6.84 4.47 -6.16
N ALA A 35 -7.50 5.33 -5.37
CA ALA A 35 -6.96 6.64 -5.00
C ALA A 35 -5.61 6.49 -4.25
N VAL A 36 -5.55 5.58 -3.27
CA VAL A 36 -4.29 5.29 -2.56
C VAL A 36 -3.25 4.69 -3.51
N GLY A 37 -3.66 3.78 -4.40
CA GLY A 37 -2.81 3.19 -5.42
C GLY A 37 -2.16 4.24 -6.33
N VAL A 38 -2.91 5.22 -6.81
CA VAL A 38 -2.40 6.32 -7.64
C VAL A 38 -1.35 7.12 -6.88
N LEU A 39 -1.61 7.48 -5.62
CA LEU A 39 -0.63 8.21 -4.79
C LEU A 39 0.67 7.41 -4.64
N LEU A 40 0.59 6.09 -4.45
CA LEU A 40 1.77 5.23 -4.37
C LEU A 40 2.52 5.13 -5.70
N VAL A 41 1.81 5.01 -6.83
CA VAL A 41 2.45 5.00 -8.17
C VAL A 41 3.20 6.30 -8.39
N ILE A 42 2.58 7.46 -8.13
CA ILE A 42 3.23 8.77 -8.27
C ILE A 42 4.46 8.86 -7.38
N ALA A 43 4.34 8.51 -6.09
CA ALA A 43 5.48 8.53 -5.17
C ALA A 43 6.60 7.57 -5.63
N GLY A 44 6.26 6.38 -6.12
CA GLY A 44 7.21 5.42 -6.66
C GLY A 44 7.94 5.91 -7.91
N LEU A 45 7.24 6.63 -8.80
CA LEU A 45 7.83 7.27 -9.98
C LEU A 45 8.79 8.40 -9.58
N ILE A 46 8.37 9.28 -8.66
CA ILE A 46 9.24 10.35 -8.11
C ILE A 46 10.48 9.74 -7.45
N ALA A 47 10.33 8.60 -6.78
CA ALA A 47 11.42 7.90 -6.11
C ALA A 47 12.49 7.33 -7.06
N ARG A 48 12.25 7.32 -8.38
CA ARG A 48 13.29 6.99 -9.38
C ARG A 48 14.38 8.05 -9.46
N ASN A 49 14.07 9.30 -9.11
CA ASN A 49 15.09 10.35 -9.01
C ASN A 49 15.89 10.18 -7.70
N PRO A 50 17.22 9.94 -7.76
CA PRO A 50 18.03 9.73 -6.56
C PRO A 50 17.97 10.87 -5.53
N LYS A 51 17.81 12.12 -6.00
CA LYS A 51 17.72 13.31 -5.13
C LYS A 51 16.43 13.32 -4.30
N LEU A 52 15.33 12.83 -4.89
CA LEU A 52 14.00 12.85 -4.26
C LEU A 52 13.62 11.50 -3.62
N ARG A 53 14.39 10.44 -3.91
CA ARG A 53 14.10 9.05 -3.49
C ARG A 53 13.74 8.90 -2.02
N LYS A 54 14.48 9.54 -1.11
CA LYS A 54 14.23 9.40 0.32
C LYS A 54 12.87 9.99 0.71
N HIS A 55 12.58 11.23 0.32
CA HIS A 55 11.32 11.92 0.62
C HIS A 55 10.13 11.19 0.00
N ALA A 56 10.25 10.78 -1.26
CA ALA A 56 9.19 10.09 -1.96
C ALA A 56 8.85 8.73 -1.32
N ILE A 57 9.85 7.97 -0.86
CA ILE A 57 9.60 6.70 -0.16
C ILE A 57 8.99 6.92 1.24
N HIS A 58 9.41 7.93 2.00
CA HIS A 58 8.77 8.21 3.29
C HIS A 58 7.33 8.69 3.12
N GLY A 59 7.07 9.53 2.11
CA GLY A 59 5.72 9.93 1.73
C GLY A 59 4.86 8.73 1.34
N ALA A 60 5.40 7.81 0.52
CA ALA A 60 4.70 6.58 0.15
C ALA A 60 4.38 5.71 1.39
N LEU A 61 5.30 5.60 2.35
CA LEU A 61 5.06 4.85 3.58
C LEU A 61 4.02 5.51 4.49
N ALA A 62 4.01 6.85 4.57
CA ALA A 62 2.97 7.58 5.29
C ALA A 62 1.59 7.38 4.66
N VAL A 63 1.49 7.47 3.34
CA VAL A 63 0.27 7.17 2.59
C VAL A 63 -0.18 5.73 2.82
N ALA A 64 0.76 4.77 2.77
CA ALA A 64 0.45 3.38 3.03
C ALA A 64 -0.06 3.13 4.45
N LEU A 65 0.51 3.81 5.45
CA LEU A 65 0.07 3.70 6.83
C LEU A 65 -1.34 4.26 7.01
N LEU A 66 -1.61 5.45 6.46
CA LEU A 66 -2.94 6.06 6.52
C LEU A 66 -3.99 5.22 5.79
N GLY A 67 -3.65 4.69 4.61
CA GLY A 67 -4.51 3.78 3.87
C GLY A 67 -4.81 2.49 4.65
N ALA A 68 -3.80 1.89 5.29
CA ALA A 68 -3.99 0.70 6.12
C ALA A 68 -4.93 0.98 7.29
N LEU A 69 -4.73 2.08 8.02
CA LEU A 69 -5.62 2.49 9.11
C LEU A 69 -7.05 2.75 8.62
N GLY A 70 -7.20 3.45 7.48
CA GLY A 70 -8.51 3.72 6.89
C GLY A 70 -9.25 2.45 6.45
N SER A 71 -8.52 1.42 6.01
CA SER A 71 -9.12 0.14 5.61
C SER A 71 -9.62 -0.70 6.80
N LEU A 72 -9.12 -0.46 8.01
CA LEU A 72 -9.39 -1.30 9.18
C LEU A 72 -10.87 -1.31 9.57
N MET A 73 -11.59 -0.20 9.34
CA MET A 73 -13.03 -0.11 9.62
C MET A 73 -13.87 -1.11 8.81
N ASN A 74 -13.49 -1.36 7.56
CA ASN A 74 -14.17 -2.35 6.72
C ASN A 74 -13.66 -3.76 7.01
N VAL A 75 -12.36 -3.92 7.29
CA VAL A 75 -11.75 -5.21 7.64
C VAL A 75 -12.28 -5.76 8.96
N ALA A 76 -12.66 -4.90 9.92
CA ALA A 76 -13.30 -5.33 11.15
C ALA A 76 -14.63 -6.09 10.91
N LYS A 77 -15.27 -5.88 9.76
CA LYS A 77 -16.50 -6.56 9.34
C LYS A 77 -16.26 -7.85 8.55
N LEU A 78 -15.03 -8.35 8.52
CA LEU A 78 -14.70 -9.58 7.80
C LEU A 78 -15.47 -10.80 8.32
N GLY A 79 -15.86 -10.79 9.61
CA GLY A 79 -16.73 -11.83 10.19
C GLY A 79 -18.11 -11.89 9.51
N ASP A 80 -18.74 -10.74 9.27
CA ASP A 80 -20.04 -10.66 8.59
C ASP A 80 -19.95 -11.15 7.14
N LEU A 81 -18.79 -10.91 6.49
CA LEU A 81 -18.53 -11.43 5.14
C LEU A 81 -18.47 -12.96 5.13
N ILE A 82 -17.77 -13.55 6.10
CA ILE A 82 -17.64 -15.00 6.23
C ILE A 82 -18.98 -15.64 6.60
N ALA A 83 -19.78 -14.96 7.44
CA ALA A 83 -21.12 -15.40 7.82
C ALA A 83 -22.18 -15.22 6.71
N GLY A 84 -21.84 -14.55 5.59
CA GLY A 84 -22.75 -14.28 4.50
C GLY A 84 -23.81 -13.20 4.80
N THR A 85 -23.63 -12.44 5.87
CA THR A 85 -24.56 -11.40 6.34
C THR A 85 -24.09 -9.98 6.02
N ALA A 86 -22.92 -9.83 5.39
CA ALA A 86 -22.36 -8.53 5.06
C ALA A 86 -23.24 -7.71 4.11
N GLU A 87 -23.60 -6.50 4.53
CA GLU A 87 -24.33 -5.54 3.69
C GLU A 87 -23.52 -5.04 2.49
N ARG A 88 -22.19 -4.94 2.63
CA ARG A 88 -21.28 -4.36 1.61
C ARG A 88 -20.05 -5.25 1.37
N PRO A 89 -20.23 -6.46 0.83
CA PRO A 89 -19.16 -7.45 0.73
C PRO A 89 -17.99 -6.98 -0.13
N GLY A 90 -18.26 -6.28 -1.25
CA GLY A 90 -17.21 -5.74 -2.12
C GLY A 90 -16.29 -4.72 -1.43
N ALA A 91 -16.83 -3.89 -0.53
CA ALA A 91 -16.06 -2.91 0.23
C ALA A 91 -15.14 -3.61 1.26
N ILE A 92 -15.61 -4.68 1.89
CA ILE A 92 -14.83 -5.49 2.84
C ILE A 92 -13.69 -6.21 2.12
N ILE A 93 -13.97 -6.85 0.98
CA ILE A 93 -12.98 -7.58 0.18
C ILE A 93 -11.88 -6.62 -0.32
N SER A 94 -12.27 -5.53 -0.96
CA SER A 94 -11.32 -4.55 -1.51
C SER A 94 -10.48 -3.88 -0.41
N SER A 95 -11.08 -3.57 0.75
CA SER A 95 -10.34 -3.03 1.90
C SER A 95 -9.38 -4.04 2.51
N THR A 96 -9.75 -5.33 2.54
CA THR A 96 -8.85 -6.40 3.01
C THR A 96 -7.65 -6.56 2.08
N ILE A 97 -7.87 -6.58 0.76
CA ILE A 97 -6.78 -6.60 -0.23
C ILE A 97 -5.88 -5.38 -0.06
N MET A 98 -6.49 -4.21 0.09
CA MET A 98 -5.77 -2.96 0.32
C MET A 98 -4.88 -3.05 1.57
N LEU A 99 -5.43 -3.50 2.70
CA LEU A 99 -4.69 -3.66 3.95
C LEU A 99 -3.47 -4.56 3.75
N VAL A 100 -3.65 -5.74 3.16
CA VAL A 100 -2.56 -6.72 2.95
C VAL A 100 -1.44 -6.12 2.10
N LEU A 101 -1.78 -5.47 0.99
CA LEU A 101 -0.80 -4.86 0.09
C LEU A 101 -0.05 -3.70 0.77
N LEU A 102 -0.73 -2.86 1.54
CA LEU A 102 -0.12 -1.74 2.26
C LEU A 102 0.78 -2.23 3.41
N VAL A 103 0.36 -3.22 4.17
CA VAL A 103 1.18 -3.84 5.23
C VAL A 103 2.44 -4.49 4.64
N ALA A 104 2.33 -5.14 3.48
CA ALA A 104 3.48 -5.69 2.78
C ALA A 104 4.48 -4.58 2.37
N LEU A 105 3.98 -3.46 1.82
CA LEU A 105 4.83 -2.32 1.48
C LEU A 105 5.52 -1.72 2.70
N ILE A 106 4.79 -1.53 3.80
CA ILE A 106 5.33 -1.00 5.06
C ILE A 106 6.43 -1.91 5.59
N THR A 107 6.17 -3.22 5.65
CA THR A 107 7.13 -4.22 6.12
C THR A 107 8.40 -4.22 5.28
N ALA A 108 8.27 -4.18 3.94
CA ALA A 108 9.40 -4.07 3.03
C ALA A 108 10.18 -2.75 3.22
N GLY A 109 9.46 -1.64 3.47
CA GLY A 109 10.06 -0.34 3.78
C GLY A 109 10.89 -0.36 5.05
N VAL A 110 10.35 -0.92 6.14
CA VAL A 110 11.04 -1.07 7.43
C VAL A 110 12.30 -1.94 7.27
N ARG A 111 12.18 -3.09 6.58
CA ARG A 111 13.34 -3.95 6.28
C ARG A 111 14.42 -3.23 5.48
N SER A 112 14.03 -2.45 4.48
CA SER A 112 14.94 -1.64 3.69
C SER A 112 15.66 -0.57 4.52
N PHE A 113 14.99 0.04 5.49
CA PHE A 113 15.59 1.03 6.38
C PHE A 113 16.59 0.38 7.34
N ILE A 114 16.24 -0.77 7.91
CA ILE A 114 17.12 -1.54 8.79
C ILE A 114 18.38 -1.99 8.03
N ALA A 115 18.24 -2.52 6.81
CA ALA A 115 19.37 -2.90 5.97
C ALA A 115 20.32 -1.71 5.72
N ALA A 116 19.78 -0.57 5.29
CA ALA A 116 20.57 0.63 5.06
C ALA A 116 21.25 1.18 6.33
N ARG A 117 20.71 0.92 7.52
CA ARG A 117 21.36 1.26 8.80
C ARG A 117 22.51 0.31 9.11
N ARG A 118 22.34 -0.99 8.85
CA ARG A 118 23.38 -2.01 9.07
C ARG A 118 24.59 -1.75 8.17
N ASP A 119 24.37 -1.41 6.90
CA ASP A 119 25.45 -1.13 5.94
C ASP A 119 26.31 0.08 6.35
N ARG A 120 25.72 1.07 7.04
CA ARG A 120 26.46 2.23 7.58
C ARG A 120 27.28 1.90 8.83
N GLN A 121 26.96 0.80 9.52
CA GLN A 121 27.62 0.39 10.76
C GLN A 121 28.69 -0.69 10.53
N ALA A 122 28.74 -1.30 9.34
CA ALA A 122 29.82 -2.19 8.97
C ALA A 122 31.13 -1.40 8.91
N PRO A 123 32.17 -1.78 9.68
CA PRO A 123 33.45 -1.10 9.63
C PRO A 123 34.00 -1.15 8.19
N ALA A 124 34.56 -0.04 7.72
CA ALA A 124 35.27 -0.02 6.44
C ALA A 124 36.34 -1.09 6.51
N VAL A 125 36.17 -2.18 5.74
CA VAL A 125 37.20 -3.19 5.57
C VAL A 125 38.38 -2.44 4.94
N THR A 126 39.36 -2.08 5.76
CA THR A 126 40.68 -1.62 5.32
C THR A 126 41.27 -2.76 4.53
N GLN A 127 41.08 -2.72 3.20
CA GLN A 127 41.82 -3.54 2.27
C GLN A 127 43.23 -2.95 2.22
N ASN A 128 44.14 -3.57 2.98
CA ASN A 128 45.58 -3.37 2.89
C ASN A 128 46.15 -4.32 1.83
#